data_AF-A0A923VN08-F1
#
_entry.id   AF-A0A923VN08-F1
#
_cell.length_a   1.000
_cell.length_b   1.000
_cell.length_c   1.000
_cell.angle_alpha   90.00
_cell.angle_beta   90.00
_cell.angle_gamma   90.00
#
_symmetry.space_group_name_H-M   'P 1'
#
loop_
_entity.id
_entity.type
_entity.pdbx_description
1 polymer ?
#
loop_
_entity_poly.entity_id
_entity_poly.type
_entity_poly.pdbx_seq_one_letter_code
_entity_poly.pdbx_strand_id
1 'polypeptide(L)'
;MKHAITAKLPKKTSAKVNDPDNPAWTEDMLGEPVHRRGRGPQAAPTKVLTSIRLDADVLAFFKAQGSGYQSRINDVLRTQIELKLTRRPGPTTRKRVSA
;
A
#
# COMPACT_ATOMS: atom_id res chain seq x y z
N MET A 1 19.11 -34.20 9.06
CA MET A 1 20.30 -33.32 9.03
C MET A 1 19.84 -31.93 8.65
N LYS A 2 20.03 -30.93 9.52
CA LYS A 2 19.47 -29.57 9.36
C LYS A 2 20.58 -28.66 8.83
N HIS A 3 20.60 -28.37 7.53
CA HIS A 3 21.50 -27.34 6.98
C HIS A 3 20.78 -25.99 7.02
N ALA A 4 21.04 -25.23 8.08
CA ALA A 4 20.62 -23.85 8.20
C ALA A 4 21.86 -22.99 8.37
N ILE A 5 22.40 -22.46 7.27
CA ILE A 5 23.25 -21.26 7.31
C ILE A 5 22.94 -20.44 6.05
N THR A 6 21.83 -19.72 6.07
CA THR A 6 21.65 -18.54 5.23
C THR A 6 22.79 -17.58 5.57
N ALA A 7 23.77 -17.47 4.68
CA ALA A 7 24.84 -16.48 4.81
C ALA A 7 24.19 -15.09 4.77
N LYS A 8 24.11 -14.44 5.93
CA LYS A 8 23.61 -13.08 6.05
C LYS A 8 24.65 -12.15 5.44
N LEU A 9 24.43 -11.74 4.20
CA LEU A 9 25.30 -10.81 3.48
C LEU A 9 25.50 -9.52 4.32
N PRO A 10 26.72 -8.99 4.46
CA PRO A 10 26.97 -7.77 5.22
C PRO A 10 26.17 -6.59 4.63
N LYS A 11 25.55 -5.78 5.50
CA LYS A 11 24.74 -4.60 5.12
C LYS A 11 25.53 -3.45 4.47
N LYS A 12 26.83 -3.63 4.20
CA LYS A 12 27.70 -2.58 3.66
C LYS A 12 28.64 -3.21 2.64
N THR A 13 28.28 -3.14 1.37
CA THR A 13 29.22 -3.30 0.27
C THR A 13 29.80 -1.93 -0.01
N SER A 14 30.96 -1.63 0.55
CA SER A 14 31.80 -0.56 0.01
C SER A 14 33.24 -1.05 0.03
N ALA A 15 33.49 -2.10 -0.74
CA ALA A 15 34.81 -2.22 -1.34
C ALA A 15 34.90 -1.04 -2.32
N LYS A 16 35.90 -0.17 -2.16
CA LYS A 16 36.19 0.86 -3.16
C LYS A 16 36.69 0.16 -4.41
N VAL A 17 35.78 -0.23 -5.29
CA VAL A 17 36.10 -0.66 -6.64
C VAL A 17 36.51 0.61 -7.38
N ASN A 18 37.77 0.68 -7.80
CA ASN A 18 38.24 1.72 -8.70
C ASN A 18 37.76 1.33 -10.10
N ASP A 19 36.65 1.93 -10.53
CA ASP A 19 36.07 1.73 -11.86
C ASP A 19 36.54 2.88 -12.78
N PRO A 20 37.42 2.61 -13.76
CA PRO A 20 37.94 3.66 -14.65
C PRO A 20 36.85 4.26 -15.56
N ASP A 21 35.75 3.54 -15.81
CA ASP A 21 34.64 4.01 -16.64
C ASP A 21 33.60 4.83 -15.83
N ASN A 22 33.68 4.78 -14.49
CA ASN A 22 32.81 5.53 -13.59
C ASN A 22 33.63 6.36 -12.58
N PRO A 23 34.31 7.43 -13.05
CA PRO A 23 35.08 8.29 -12.18
C PRO A 23 34.18 8.96 -11.13
N ALA A 24 34.76 9.24 -9.96
CA ALA A 24 34.07 10.04 -8.95
C ALA A 24 33.73 11.43 -9.54
N TRP A 25 32.49 11.86 -9.34
CA TRP A 25 32.04 13.16 -9.84
C TRP A 25 32.86 14.25 -9.17
N THR A 26 33.33 15.23 -9.93
CA THR A 26 34.03 16.39 -9.40
C THR A 26 33.02 17.39 -8.82
N GLU A 27 33.41 18.13 -7.78
CA GLU A 27 32.52 19.10 -7.11
C GLU A 27 31.99 20.17 -8.09
N ASP A 28 32.81 20.55 -9.07
CA ASP A 28 32.45 21.50 -10.15
C ASP A 28 31.31 20.98 -11.05
N MET A 29 31.23 19.65 -11.25
CA MET A 29 30.14 19.02 -12.02
C MET A 29 28.83 18.90 -11.23
N LEU A 30 28.90 18.92 -9.90
CA LEU A 30 27.74 18.68 -9.04
C LEU A 30 26.82 19.92 -8.93
N GLY A 31 27.36 21.09 -9.25
CA GLY A 31 26.67 22.38 -9.15
C GLY A 31 26.32 22.75 -7.70
N GLU A 32 25.66 23.90 -7.51
CA GLU A 32 25.21 24.28 -6.17
C GLU A 32 24.10 23.33 -5.68
N PRO A 33 24.11 22.92 -4.40
CA PRO A 33 23.12 22.01 -3.83
C PRO A 33 21.73 22.66 -3.83
N VAL A 34 20.94 22.34 -4.86
CA VAL A 34 19.53 22.70 -4.93
C VAL A 34 18.78 21.89 -3.88
N HIS A 35 18.42 22.53 -2.76
CA HIS A 35 17.58 21.95 -1.72
C HIS A 35 16.16 21.75 -2.29
N ARG A 36 15.94 20.63 -2.99
CA ARG A 36 14.60 20.23 -3.40
C ARG A 36 13.81 19.91 -2.14
N ARG A 37 12.80 20.74 -1.82
CA ARG A 37 11.79 20.40 -0.82
C ARG A 37 11.23 19.03 -1.22
N GLY A 38 11.45 18.03 -0.38
CA GLY A 38 10.89 16.70 -0.57
C GLY A 38 9.37 16.78 -0.73
N ARG A 39 8.77 15.71 -1.24
CA ARG A 39 7.31 15.60 -1.29
C ARG A 39 6.75 15.89 0.11
N GLY A 40 5.86 16.89 0.19
CA GLY A 40 5.26 17.29 1.45
C GLY A 40 4.47 16.15 2.12
N PRO A 41 4.12 16.30 3.41
CA PRO A 41 3.26 15.34 4.10
C PRO A 41 2.00 15.07 3.29
N GLN A 42 1.58 13.80 3.20
CA GLN A 42 0.36 13.45 2.50
C GLN A 42 -0.84 13.94 3.30
N ALA A 43 -1.38 15.11 2.93
CA ALA A 43 -2.36 15.88 3.70
C ALA A 43 -3.68 15.15 3.99
N ALA A 44 -4.00 14.10 3.23
CA ALA A 44 -5.14 13.22 3.50
C ALA A 44 -4.85 11.81 2.96
N PRO A 45 -4.45 10.84 3.80
CA PRO A 45 -4.35 9.46 3.36
C PRO A 45 -5.76 8.95 3.03
N THR A 46 -6.04 8.72 1.74
CA THR A 46 -7.34 8.24 1.25
C THR A 46 -7.69 6.84 1.77
N LYS A 47 -6.68 6.08 2.22
CA LYS A 47 -6.81 4.72 2.74
C LYS A 47 -6.29 4.67 4.17
N VAL A 48 -7.08 4.11 5.08
CA VAL A 48 -6.67 3.84 6.45
C VAL A 48 -6.11 2.43 6.52
N LEU A 49 -4.91 2.26 7.09
CA LEU A 49 -4.37 0.92 7.35
C LEU A 49 -5.15 0.32 8.52
N THR A 50 -5.85 -0.78 8.26
CA THR A 50 -6.65 -1.47 9.28
C THR A 50 -6.42 -2.96 9.17
N SER A 51 -6.28 -3.63 10.32
CA SER A 51 -6.20 -5.09 10.40
C SER A 51 -7.62 -5.65 10.56
N ILE A 52 -8.05 -6.47 9.61
CA ILE A 52 -9.34 -7.17 9.64
C ILE A 52 -9.12 -8.66 9.46
N ARG A 53 -10.03 -9.48 10.00
CA ARG A 53 -10.07 -10.91 9.74
C ARG A 53 -11.06 -11.18 8.60
N LEU A 54 -10.65 -12.00 7.65
CA LEU A 54 -11.46 -12.48 6.53
C LEU A 54 -11.49 -14.00 6.57
N ASP A 55 -12.56 -14.60 6.06
CA ASP A 55 -12.65 -16.04 5.93
C ASP A 55 -11.56 -16.59 5.00
N ALA A 56 -11.12 -17.82 5.27
CA ALA A 56 -9.97 -18.42 4.60
C ALA A 56 -10.22 -18.65 3.11
N ASP A 57 -11.44 -19.04 2.75
CA ASP A 57 -11.91 -19.26 1.38
C ASP A 57 -11.96 -17.95 0.58
N VAL A 58 -12.48 -16.87 1.17
CA VAL A 58 -12.51 -15.53 0.58
C VAL A 58 -11.08 -15.06 0.30
N LEU A 59 -10.18 -15.19 1.28
CA LEU A 59 -8.78 -14.80 1.11
C LEU A 59 -8.09 -15.64 0.03
N ALA A 60 -8.35 -16.95 -0.01
CA ALA A 60 -7.79 -17.86 -1.02
C ALA A 60 -8.26 -17.49 -2.44
N PHE A 61 -9.55 -17.22 -2.60
CA PHE A 61 -10.15 -16.80 -3.87
C PHE A 61 -9.46 -15.54 -4.44
N PHE A 62 -9.32 -14.48 -3.64
CA PHE A 62 -8.69 -13.25 -4.12
C PHE A 62 -7.18 -13.41 -4.36
N LYS A 63 -6.47 -14.18 -3.52
CA LYS A 63 -5.04 -14.46 -3.72
C LYS A 63 -4.77 -15.24 -5.01
N ALA A 64 -5.66 -16.17 -5.39
CA ALA A 64 -5.52 -16.93 -6.63
C ALA A 64 -5.53 -16.06 -7.90
N GLN A 65 -6.09 -14.85 -7.82
CA GLN A 65 -6.11 -13.88 -8.92
C GLN A 65 -4.77 -13.13 -9.10
N GLY A 66 -3.77 -13.42 -8.26
CA GLY A 66 -2.42 -12.86 -8.36
C GLY A 66 -2.23 -11.54 -7.61
N SER A 67 -1.22 -10.76 -8.05
CA SER A 67 -0.88 -9.47 -7.44
C SER A 67 -2.06 -8.48 -7.48
N GLY A 68 -2.16 -7.63 -6.47
CA GLY A 68 -3.26 -6.67 -6.36
C GLY A 68 -4.55 -7.23 -5.74
N TYR A 69 -4.53 -8.45 -5.19
CA TYR A 69 -5.71 -9.04 -4.53
C TYR A 69 -6.33 -8.15 -3.43
N GLN A 70 -5.52 -7.40 -2.68
CA GLN A 70 -6.01 -6.48 -1.65
C GLN A 70 -6.79 -5.29 -2.24
N SER A 71 -6.34 -4.75 -3.39
CA SER A 71 -7.08 -3.70 -4.10
C SER A 71 -8.43 -4.23 -4.58
N ARG A 72 -8.46 -5.45 -5.13
CA ARG A 72 -9.71 -6.08 -5.58
C ARG A 72 -10.70 -6.30 -4.43
N ILE A 73 -10.23 -6.71 -3.25
CA ILE A 73 -11.08 -6.79 -2.05
C ILE A 73 -11.70 -5.41 -1.75
N ASN A 74 -10.89 -4.36 -1.75
CA ASN A 74 -11.38 -3.00 -1.49
C ASN A 74 -12.42 -2.55 -2.53
N ASP A 75 -12.22 -2.87 -3.80
CA ASP A 75 -13.14 -2.46 -4.88
C ASP A 75 -14.51 -3.13 -4.72
N VAL A 76 -14.54 -4.43 -4.39
CA VAL A 76 -15.78 -5.15 -4.08
C VAL A 76 -16.51 -4.53 -2.89
N LEU A 77 -15.78 -4.17 -1.83
CA LEU A 77 -16.36 -3.51 -0.66
C LEU A 77 -16.95 -2.14 -1.02
N ARG A 78 -16.31 -1.37 -1.91
CA ARG A 78 -16.85 -0.09 -2.40
C ARG A 78 -18.14 -0.27 -3.19
N THR A 79 -18.17 -1.21 -4.12
CA THR A 79 -19.38 -1.50 -4.90
C THR A 79 -20.56 -1.86 -3.98
N GLN A 80 -20.32 -2.62 -2.91
CA GLN A 80 -21.36 -2.93 -1.93
C GLN A 80 -21.84 -1.71 -1.15
N ILE A 81 -20.94 -0.79 -0.79
CA ILE A 81 -21.31 0.47 -0.14
C ILE A 81 -22.16 1.33 -1.08
N GLU A 82 -21.73 1.52 -2.33
CA GLU A 82 -22.45 2.30 -3.34
C GLU A 82 -23.84 1.72 -3.63
N LEU A 83 -23.95 0.39 -3.72
CA LEU A 83 -25.23 -0.31 -3.87
C LEU A 83 -26.18 -0.05 -2.70
N LYS A 84 -25.67 0.00 -1.47
CA LYS A 84 -26.50 0.27 -0.27
C LYS A 84 -26.88 1.75 -0.17
N LEU A 85 -26.00 2.65 -0.58
CA LEU A 85 -26.26 4.10 -0.57
C LEU A 85 -27.30 4.50 -1.62
N THR A 86 -27.25 3.88 -2.80
CA THR A 86 -28.25 4.08 -3.87
C THR A 86 -29.63 3.53 -3.48
N ARG A 87 -29.66 2.49 -2.65
CA ARG A 87 -30.89 1.82 -2.17
C ARG A 87 -31.53 2.40 -0.90
N ARG A 88 -31.23 3.65 -0.51
CA ARG A 88 -31.80 4.23 0.72
C ARG A 88 -33.33 3.99 0.80
N PRO A 89 -33.82 3.24 1.81
CA PRO A 89 -35.26 3.07 1.98
C PRO A 89 -35.88 4.43 2.28
N GLY A 90 -36.98 4.74 1.60
CA GLY A 90 -37.74 5.97 1.83
C GLY A 90 -38.18 6.09 3.30
N PRO A 91 -38.60 7.30 3.74
CA PRO A 91 -38.96 7.54 5.13
C PRO A 91 -39.98 6.50 5.59
N THR A 92 -39.60 5.70 6.58
CA THR A 92 -40.52 4.76 7.24
C THR A 92 -41.53 5.60 7.99
N THR A 93 -42.67 5.89 7.37
CA THR A 93 -43.83 6.52 8.02
C THR A 93 -44.28 5.58 9.14
N ARG A 94 -43.80 5.82 10.35
CA ARG A 94 -44.29 5.14 11.55
C ARG A 94 -45.73 5.62 11.78
N LYS A 95 -46.70 4.80 11.36
CA LYS A 95 -48.12 4.98 11.64
C LYS A 95 -48.29 5.11 13.17
N ARG A 96 -48.55 6.33 13.65
CA ARG A 96 -48.96 6.55 15.05
C ARG A 96 -50.30 5.87 15.21
N VAL A 97 -50.33 4.81 16.01
CA VAL A 97 -51.58 4.23 16.52
C VAL A 97 -52.05 5.18 17.62
N SER A 98 -53.16 5.86 17.40
CA SER A 98 -53.89 6.64 18.38
C SER A 98 -54.64 5.70 19.33
N ALA A 99 -54.46 5.91 20.63
CA ALA A 99 -55.28 5.35 21.70
C ALA A 99 -56.51 6.25 21.94
#